data_AF-A0A2H0WLF6-F1
#
_entry.id   AF-A0A2H0WLF6-F1
#
_cell.length_a   1.000
_cell.length_b   1.000
_cell.length_c   1.000
_cell.angle_alpha   90.00
_cell.angle_beta   90.00
_cell.angle_gamma   90.00
#
_symmetry.space_group_name_H-M   'P 1'
#
loop_
_entity.id
_entity.type
_entity.pdbx_description
1 polymer ?
#
loop_
_entity_poly.entity_id
_entity_poly.type
_entity_poly.pdbx_seq_one_letter_code
_entity_poly.pdbx_strand_id
1 'polypeptide(L)' 'MQLHQLKPSTKNKDKKRIGRGGKRGTYSGRGLKGQKSRAGRKLRPQLRDIIKRLPKKRGYRFKPVKK' A
#
# COMPACT_ATOMS: atom_id res chain seq x y z
N MET A 1 -31.69 9.08 22.26
CA MET A 1 -30.32 8.73 22.67
C MET A 1 -29.59 9.99 23.07
N GLN A 2 -28.92 10.00 24.22
CA GLN A 2 -28.12 11.14 24.68
C GLN A 2 -26.67 11.01 24.18
N LEU A 3 -25.94 12.12 24.04
CA LEU A 3 -24.56 12.12 23.53
C LEU A 3 -23.62 11.23 24.35
N HIS A 4 -23.78 11.21 25.68
CA HIS A 4 -22.96 10.39 26.59
C HIS A 4 -23.25 8.89 26.50
N GLN A 5 -24.29 8.48 25.76
CA GLN A 5 -24.69 7.07 25.61
C GLN A 5 -24.16 6.45 24.30
N LEU A 6 -23.63 7.27 23.39
CA LEU A 6 -23.12 6.81 22.11
C LEU A 6 -21.83 6.00 22.32
N LYS A 7 -21.87 4.71 21.97
CA LYS A 7 -20.73 3.81 21.96
C LYS A 7 -20.61 3.13 20.59
N PRO A 8 -19.38 2.92 20.08
CA PRO A 8 -19.21 2.21 18.82
C PRO A 8 -19.61 0.74 18.98
N SER A 9 -20.33 0.21 17.98
CA SER A 9 -20.75 -1.21 17.95
C SER A 9 -19.56 -2.17 17.78
N THR A 10 -18.49 -1.73 17.11
CA THR A 10 -17.25 -2.50 16.92
C THR A 10 -16.03 -1.73 17.41
N LYS A 11 -15.00 -2.44 17.85
CA LYS A 11 -13.78 -1.82 18.38
C LYS A 11 -12.98 -1.15 17.26
N ASN A 12 -12.76 0.16 17.39
CA ASN A 12 -11.84 0.88 16.52
C ASN A 12 -10.40 0.47 16.81
N LYS A 13 -9.63 0.22 15.76
CA LYS A 13 -8.18 -0.06 15.88
C LYS A 13 -7.41 1.26 15.86
N ASP A 14 -6.55 1.44 16.85
CA ASP A 14 -5.67 2.61 16.90
C ASP A 14 -4.61 2.56 15.81
N LYS A 15 -4.29 3.73 15.26
CA LYS A 15 -3.23 3.88 14.25
C LYS A 15 -1.86 3.71 14.92
N LYS A 16 -0.96 2.98 14.24
CA LYS A 16 0.43 2.85 14.69
C LYS A 16 1.15 4.19 14.51
N ARG A 17 1.58 4.81 15.61
CA ARG A 17 2.43 6.01 15.58
C ARG A 17 3.89 5.61 15.39
N ILE A 18 4.46 5.96 14.23
CA ILE A 18 5.85 5.63 13.88
C ILE A 18 6.78 6.77 14.31
N GLY A 19 8.01 6.47 14.73
CA GLY A 19 8.96 7.49 15.17
C GLY A 19 8.66 8.07 16.55
N ARG A 20 8.13 7.25 17.48
CA ARG A 20 7.80 7.62 18.86
C ARG A 20 8.37 6.60 19.86
N GLY A 21 9.66 6.33 19.77
CA GLY A 21 10.34 5.34 20.62
C GLY A 21 10.05 3.87 20.30
N GLY A 22 10.70 2.96 21.04
CA GLY A 22 10.53 1.51 20.91
C GLY A 22 10.95 0.91 19.55
N LYS A 23 10.31 -0.21 19.17
CA LYS A 23 10.65 -1.03 17.98
C LYS A 23 10.71 -0.26 16.64
N ARG A 24 9.98 0.84 16.50
CA ARG A 24 9.95 1.68 15.28
C ARG A 24 10.22 3.15 15.59
N GLY A 25 11.02 3.41 16.62
CA GLY A 25 11.45 4.75 17.00
C GLY A 25 12.54 5.29 16.08
N THR A 26 13.73 4.71 16.16
CA THR A 26 14.95 5.20 15.48
C THR A 26 14.84 5.18 13.95
N TYR A 27 14.66 3.99 13.36
CA TYR A 27 14.65 3.86 11.90
C TYR A 27 13.26 3.79 11.30
N SER A 28 12.20 3.95 12.11
CA SER A 28 10.82 3.88 11.63
C SER A 28 10.47 2.59 10.84
N GLY A 29 11.25 1.53 11.02
CA GLY A 29 11.16 0.27 10.25
C GLY A 29 11.78 0.31 8.83
N ARG A 30 12.52 1.35 8.46
CA ARG A 30 13.14 1.52 7.14
C ARG A 30 14.61 1.07 7.07
N GLY A 31 15.22 0.78 8.21
CA GLY A 31 16.66 0.48 8.32
C GLY A 31 17.54 1.73 8.31
N LEU A 32 18.86 1.52 8.33
CA LEU A 32 19.88 2.55 8.50
C LEU A 32 20.02 3.46 7.26
N LYS A 33 20.58 2.91 6.18
CA LYS A 33 21.03 3.66 5.00
C LYS A 33 20.50 3.01 3.73
N GLY A 34 20.93 3.56 2.59
CA GLY A 34 20.53 3.11 1.28
C GLY A 34 19.36 3.92 0.75
N GLN A 35 19.11 3.75 -0.54
CA GLN A 35 18.12 4.54 -1.24
C GLN A 35 16.72 4.29 -0.60
N LYS A 36 16.43 3.07 -0.10
CA LYS A 36 15.15 2.67 0.57
C LYS A 36 14.75 3.52 1.77
N SER A 37 15.70 4.04 2.53
CA SER A 37 15.41 4.81 3.74
C SER A 37 15.27 6.32 3.51
N ARG A 38 15.64 6.82 2.33
CA ARG A 38 15.60 8.27 2.01
C ARG A 38 14.18 8.76 1.71
N ALA A 39 13.90 9.99 2.11
CA ALA A 39 12.66 10.69 1.78
C ALA A 39 12.53 10.87 0.25
N GLY A 40 11.29 10.90 -0.25
CA GLY A 40 11.02 11.16 -1.66
C GLY A 40 11.41 10.05 -2.64
N ARG A 41 12.02 8.95 -2.19
CA ARG A 41 12.43 7.89 -3.12
C ARG A 41 11.23 7.13 -3.69
N LYS A 42 10.96 7.35 -4.99
CA LYS A 42 10.01 6.58 -5.80
C LYS A 42 10.77 5.64 -6.74
N LEU A 43 11.06 4.42 -6.29
CA LEU A 43 11.60 3.39 -7.18
C LEU A 43 10.54 2.95 -8.20
N ARG A 44 10.95 2.78 -9.46
CA ARG A 44 10.08 2.20 -10.47
C ARG A 44 9.88 0.70 -10.20
N PRO A 45 8.64 0.19 -10.16
CA PRO A 45 8.41 -1.25 -10.04
C PRO A 45 8.94 -2.01 -11.27
N GLN A 46 9.62 -3.13 -11.04
CA GLN A 46 10.12 -4.02 -12.11
C GLN A 46 8.97 -4.58 -12.97
N LEU A 47 7.78 -4.72 -12.38
CA LEU A 47 6.57 -5.15 -13.10
C LEU A 47 6.28 -4.28 -14.34
N ARG A 48 6.69 -3.01 -14.36
CA ARG A 48 6.52 -2.13 -15.52
C ARG A 48 7.25 -2.68 -16.76
N ASP A 49 8.39 -3.32 -16.59
CA ASP A 49 9.17 -3.89 -17.70
C ASP A 49 8.54 -5.20 -18.18
N ILE A 50 8.03 -6.00 -17.25
CA ILE A 50 7.26 -7.22 -17.54
C ILE A 50 6.01 -6.87 -18.37
N ILE A 51 5.24 -5.88 -17.93
CA ILE A 51 4.02 -5.44 -18.64
C ILE A 51 4.34 -4.95 -20.05
N LYS A 52 5.44 -4.25 -20.26
CA LYS A 52 5.86 -3.77 -21.58
C LYS A 52 6.19 -4.91 -22.54
N ARG A 53 6.68 -6.04 -22.03
CA ARG A 53 7.01 -7.23 -22.85
C ARG A 53 5.76 -8.01 -23.26
N LEU A 54 4.69 -7.95 -22.47
CA LEU A 54 3.46 -8.70 -22.75
C LEU A 54 2.67 -8.02 -23.88
N PRO A 55 2.12 -8.80 -24.84
CA PRO A 55 1.22 -8.26 -25.83
C PRO A 55 -0.07 -7.76 -25.16
N LYS A 56 -0.66 -6.70 -25.72
CA LYS A 56 -1.94 -6.18 -25.23
C LYS A 56 -3.05 -7.21 -25.43
N LYS A 57 -3.96 -7.32 -24.47
CA LYS A 57 -5.16 -8.15 -24.62
C LYS A 57 -6.08 -7.54 -25.69
N ARG A 58 -6.79 -8.38 -26.43
CA ARG A 58 -7.73 -7.95 -27.50
C ARG A 58 -8.88 -7.08 -26.97
N GLY A 59 -9.34 -7.29 -25.74
CA GLY A 59 -10.37 -6.46 -25.09
C GLY A 59 -10.90 -7.04 -23.78
N TYR A 60 -11.53 -6.22 -22.94
CA TYR A 60 -12.23 -6.69 -21.75
C TYR A 60 -13.54 -7.38 -22.16
N ARG A 61 -13.71 -8.66 -21.79
CA ARG A 61 -14.87 -9.50 -22.16
C ARG A 61 -15.09 -9.65 -23.68
N PHE A 62 -14.01 -9.66 -24.46
CA PHE A 62 -14.09 -9.91 -25.90
C PHE A 62 -14.72 -11.29 -26.19
N LYS A 63 -15.88 -11.31 -26.86
CA LYS A 63 -16.52 -12.52 -27.35
C LYS A 63 -15.99 -12.81 -28.77
N PRO A 64 -15.16 -13.83 -28.97
CA PRO A 64 -14.75 -14.19 -30.32
C PRO A 64 -15.95 -14.70 -31.11
N VAL A 65 -16.05 -14.30 -32.38
CA VAL A 65 -16.97 -14.96 -33.32
C VAL A 65 -16.49 -16.41 -33.46
N LYS A 66 -17.29 -17.36 -32.98
CA LYS A 66 -17.03 -18.79 -33.23
C LYS A 66 -17.43 -19.08 -34.67
N LYS A 67 -16.52 -19.74 -35.39
CA LYS A 67 -16.82 -20.31 -36.70
C LYS A 67 -17.60 -21.61 -36.52
#